data_AF-A0A931PV06-F1
#
_entry.id   AF-A0A931PV06-F1
#
_cell.length_a   1.000
_cell.length_b   1.000
_cell.length_c   1.000
_cell.angle_alpha   90.00
_cell.angle_beta   90.00
_cell.angle_gamma   90.00
#
_symmetry.space_group_name_H-M   'P 1'
#
loop_
_entity.id
_entity.type
_entity.pdbx_description
1 polymer ?
#
loop_
_entity_poly.entity_id
_entity_poly.type
_entity_poly.pdbx_seq_one_letter_code
_entity_poly.pdbx_strand_id
1 'polypeptide(L)'
;MAVQAAQRATPKLQKLREAAKGIEAIFVKELVSQMRKSVHHVAIGQSMGAKMYDEMFDQALAESAARKSNFGIAEVLTKQFSKEVLSQEITRLEREARTARIDIKG
;
A
#
# COMPACT_ATOMS: atom_id res chain seq x y z
N MET A 1 6.43 -22.70 -18.15
CA MET A 1 5.49 -21.56 -18.20
C MET A 1 5.34 -20.85 -16.86
N ALA A 2 5.02 -21.53 -15.76
CA ALA A 2 4.84 -20.89 -14.45
C ALA A 2 6.05 -20.05 -13.97
N VAL A 3 7.27 -20.56 -14.14
CA VAL A 3 8.51 -19.83 -13.79
C VAL A 3 8.67 -18.54 -14.62
N GLN A 4 8.32 -18.57 -15.90
CA GLN A 4 8.43 -17.43 -16.81
C GLN A 4 7.35 -16.38 -16.52
N ALA A 5 6.14 -16.81 -16.15
CA ALA A 5 5.07 -15.93 -15.69
C ALA A 5 5.46 -15.20 -14.40
N ALA A 6 6.04 -15.93 -13.43
CA ALA A 6 6.54 -15.33 -12.19
C ALA A 6 7.62 -14.27 -12.47
N GLN A 7 8.59 -14.56 -13.36
CA GLN A 7 9.64 -13.62 -13.75
C GLN A 7 9.08 -12.33 -14.38
N ARG A 8 8.08 -12.43 -15.28
CA ARG A 8 7.42 -11.26 -15.88
C ARG A 8 6.52 -10.51 -14.90
N ALA A 9 5.95 -11.21 -13.92
CA ALA A 9 5.12 -10.62 -12.88
C ALA A 9 5.95 -9.86 -11.82
N THR A 10 7.20 -10.25 -11.55
CA THR A 10 8.07 -9.61 -10.54
C THR A 10 8.07 -8.08 -10.56
N PRO A 11 8.35 -7.39 -11.68
CA PRO A 11 8.34 -5.92 -11.70
C PRO A 11 6.94 -5.33 -11.45
N LYS A 12 5.88 -6.02 -11.87
CA LYS A 12 4.49 -5.58 -11.60
C LYS A 12 4.11 -5.77 -10.13
N LEU A 13 4.56 -6.87 -9.51
CA LEU A 13 4.37 -7.13 -8.09
C LEU A 13 5.11 -6.12 -7.22
N GLN A 14 6.30 -5.67 -7.65
CA GLN A 14 7.03 -4.57 -6.99
C GLN A 14 6.23 -3.26 -7.07
N LYS A 15 5.75 -2.88 -8.26
CA LYS A 15 4.90 -1.69 -8.44
C LYS A 15 3.61 -1.77 -7.62
N LEU A 16 2.98 -2.95 -7.55
CA LEU A 16 1.80 -3.17 -6.71
C LEU A 16 2.12 -2.90 -5.24
N ARG A 17 3.26 -3.42 -4.74
CA ARG A 17 3.69 -3.19 -3.36
C ARG A 17 3.97 -1.72 -3.08
N GLU A 18 4.60 -1.01 -4.01
CA GLU A 18 4.85 0.43 -3.89
C GLU A 18 3.56 1.23 -3.86
N ALA A 19 2.61 0.95 -4.76
CA ALA A 19 1.29 1.58 -4.77
C ALA A 19 0.52 1.31 -3.47
N ALA A 20 0.56 0.06 -2.98
CA ALA A 20 -0.08 -0.34 -1.73
C ALA A 20 0.50 0.41 -0.51
N LYS A 21 1.83 0.61 -0.46
CA LYS A 21 2.48 1.46 0.55
C LYS A 21 2.05 2.93 0.43
N GLY A 22 1.89 3.44 -0.78
CA GLY A 22 1.38 4.80 -1.02
C GLY A 22 -0.04 4.99 -0.46
N ILE A 23 -0.92 4.01 -0.64
CA ILE A 23 -2.27 4.01 -0.07
C ILE A 23 -2.23 4.01 1.46
N GLU A 24 -1.39 3.16 2.05
CA GLU A 24 -1.21 3.11 3.50
C GLU A 24 -0.70 4.45 4.04
N ALA A 25 0.26 5.08 3.38
CA ALA A 25 0.76 6.41 3.76
C ALA A 25 -0.34 7.49 3.74
N ILE A 26 -1.20 7.49 2.72
CA ILE A 26 -2.35 8.40 2.64
C ILE A 26 -3.32 8.14 3.80
N PHE A 27 -3.63 6.88 4.09
CA PHE A 27 -4.51 6.50 5.19
C PHE A 27 -3.96 6.97 6.55
N VAL A 28 -2.67 6.75 6.81
CA VAL A 28 -2.01 7.19 8.04
C VAL A 28 -2.05 8.71 8.15
N LYS A 29 -1.76 9.43 7.06
CA LYS A 29 -1.85 10.90 7.04
C LYS A 29 -3.25 11.37 7.39
N GLU A 30 -4.28 10.75 6.82
CA GLU A 30 -5.67 11.13 7.10
C GLU A 30 -6.07 10.79 8.54
N LEU A 31 -5.69 9.61 9.04
CA LEU A 31 -5.94 9.20 10.42
C LEU A 31 -5.32 10.20 11.40
N VAL A 32 -4.06 10.58 11.19
CA VAL A 32 -3.37 11.60 12.00
C VAL A 32 -4.06 12.96 11.88
N SER A 33 -4.49 13.37 10.67
CA SER A 33 -5.20 14.63 10.46
C SER A 33 -6.53 14.67 11.21
N GLN A 34 -7.30 13.59 11.19
CA GLN A 34 -8.58 13.49 11.89
C GLN A 34 -8.39 13.49 13.41
N MET A 35 -7.38 12.78 13.92
CA MET A 35 -7.02 12.84 15.34
C MET A 35 -6.69 14.27 15.76
N ARG A 36 -5.85 14.98 14.99
CA ARG A 36 -5.52 16.39 15.25
C ARG A 36 -6.77 17.29 15.22
N LYS A 37 -7.63 17.16 14.21
CA LYS A 37 -8.89 17.92 14.11
C LYS A 37 -9.81 17.71 15.33
N SER A 38 -9.93 16.47 15.80
CA SER A 38 -10.74 16.15 16.98
C SER A 38 -10.23 16.85 18.25
N VAL A 39 -8.91 16.97 18.40
CA VAL A 39 -8.27 17.67 19.52
C VAL A 39 -8.46 19.19 19.43
N HIS A 40 -8.32 19.79 18.25
CA HIS A 40 -8.58 21.23 18.07
C HIS A 40 -10.02 21.63 18.39
N HIS A 41 -11.00 20.75 18.14
CA HIS A 41 -12.39 21.00 18.53
C HIS A 41 -12.59 21.06 20.05
N VAL A 42 -11.79 20.31 20.81
CA VAL A 42 -11.77 20.35 22.30
C VAL A 42 -11.01 21.58 22.81
N ALA A 43 -9.98 22.02 22.08
CA ALA A 43 -9.06 23.10 22.48
C ALA A 43 -9.51 24.53 22.13
N ILE A 44 -10.74 24.75 21.65
CA ILE A 44 -11.27 26.11 21.37
C ILE A 44 -11.34 26.98 22.66
N GLY A 45 -11.10 26.42 23.85
CA GLY A 45 -10.74 27.16 25.06
C GLY A 45 -9.21 27.33 25.18
N GLN A 46 -8.69 28.48 24.74
CA GLN A 46 -7.26 28.83 24.71
C GLN A 46 -6.46 28.43 25.96
N SER A 47 -5.43 27.58 25.84
CA SER A 47 -4.34 27.51 26.83
C SER A 47 -3.13 26.71 26.32
N MET A 48 -1.99 26.89 26.98
CA MET A 48 -0.74 26.12 26.85
C MET A 48 -0.92 24.58 26.81
N GLY A 49 -2.08 24.06 27.23
CA GLY A 49 -2.42 22.64 27.12
C GLY A 49 -2.45 22.11 25.69
N ALA A 50 -2.81 22.92 24.69
CA ALA A 50 -2.84 22.47 23.29
C ALA A 50 -1.44 22.09 22.77
N LYS A 51 -0.40 22.87 23.10
CA LYS A 51 0.98 22.58 22.68
C LYS A 51 1.57 21.37 23.39
N MET A 52 1.38 21.27 24.71
CA MET A 52 1.83 20.11 25.48
C MET A 52 1.16 18.82 24.99
N TYR A 53 -0.10 18.91 24.57
CA TYR A 53 -0.84 17.78 24.02
C TYR A 53 -0.40 17.43 22.60
N ASP A 54 -0.12 18.40 21.74
CA ASP A 54 0.49 18.17 20.42
C ASP A 54 1.83 17.43 20.57
N GLU A 55 2.67 17.82 21.54
CA GLU A 55 3.92 17.12 21.85
C GLU A 55 3.69 15.68 22.34
N MET A 56 2.76 15.46 23.28
CA MET A 56 2.40 14.11 23.74
C MET A 56 1.81 13.24 22.61
N PHE A 57 1.03 13.85 21.71
CA PHE A 57 0.45 13.19 20.55
C PHE A 57 1.52 12.83 19.52
N ASP A 58 2.42 13.76 19.19
CA ASP A 58 3.54 13.52 18.29
C ASP A 58 4.48 12.45 18.87
N GLN A 59 4.68 12.42 20.19
CA GLN A 59 5.45 11.39 20.86
C GLN A 59 4.77 10.01 20.81
N ALA A 60 3.45 9.94 21.03
CA ALA A 60 2.67 8.70 20.88
C ALA A 60 2.62 8.22 19.42
N LEU A 61 2.53 9.15 18.47
CA LEU A 61 2.57 8.87 17.04
C LEU A 61 3.95 8.38 16.62
N ALA A 62 5.03 8.99 17.11
CA ALA A 62 6.40 8.55 16.90
C ALA A 62 6.64 7.16 17.50
N GLU A 63 6.12 6.88 18.70
CA GLU A 63 6.17 5.55 19.30
C GLU A 63 5.37 4.53 18.51
N SER A 64 4.18 4.86 18.02
CA SER A 64 3.38 3.97 17.17
C SER A 64 4.06 3.69 15.84
N ALA A 65 4.60 4.72 15.20
CA ALA A 65 5.40 4.61 13.98
C ALA A 65 6.66 3.75 14.19
N ALA A 66 7.31 3.88 15.36
CA ALA A 66 8.48 3.07 15.73
C ALA A 66 8.12 1.62 16.10
N ARG A 67 6.99 1.38 16.78
CA ARG A 67 6.57 0.05 17.27
C ARG A 67 5.85 -0.79 16.21
N LYS A 68 5.15 -0.17 15.25
CA LYS A 68 4.38 -0.83 14.19
C LYS A 68 4.36 0.04 12.93
N SER A 69 5.49 0.10 12.23
CA SER A 69 5.60 0.85 10.97
C SER A 69 4.67 0.36 9.85
N ASN A 70 3.95 -0.77 10.02
CA ASN A 70 2.91 -1.24 9.10
C ASN A 70 1.55 -1.29 9.80
N PHE A 71 0.59 -0.50 9.29
CA PHE A 71 -0.84 -0.65 9.59
C PHE A 71 -1.42 -1.92 8.95
N GLY A 72 -0.64 -2.61 8.11
CA GLY A 72 -0.97 -3.88 7.47
C GLY A 72 -1.82 -3.71 6.22
N ILE A 73 -2.22 -2.49 5.88
CA ILE A 73 -3.07 -2.20 4.72
C ILE A 73 -2.29 -2.52 3.44
N ALA A 74 -1.04 -2.06 3.37
CA ALA A 74 -0.20 -2.32 2.20
C ALA A 74 0.02 -3.82 1.96
N GLU A 75 0.15 -4.60 3.04
CA GLU A 75 0.33 -6.05 2.98
C GLU A 75 -0.95 -6.75 2.53
N VAL A 76 -2.10 -6.39 3.10
CA VAL A 76 -3.40 -6.95 2.70
C VAL A 76 -3.67 -6.66 1.23
N LEU A 77 -3.49 -5.42 0.77
CA LEU A 77 -3.67 -5.04 -0.63
C LEU A 77 -2.73 -5.84 -1.54
N THR A 78 -1.44 -5.92 -1.19
CA THR A 78 -0.47 -6.70 -1.97
C THR A 78 -0.86 -8.17 -2.05
N LYS A 79 -1.30 -8.76 -0.93
CA LYS A 79 -1.72 -10.16 -0.86
C LYS A 79 -2.97 -10.43 -1.73
N GLN A 80 -3.96 -9.55 -1.69
CA GLN A 80 -5.18 -9.72 -2.48
C GLN A 80 -4.91 -9.57 -3.99
N PHE A 81 -4.14 -8.56 -4.39
CA PHE A 81 -3.94 -8.26 -5.81
C PHE A 81 -2.78 -9.03 -6.46
N SER A 82 -1.85 -9.59 -5.69
CA SER A 82 -0.73 -10.37 -6.25
C SER A 82 -1.20 -11.59 -7.05
N LYS A 83 -2.28 -12.25 -6.62
CA LYS A 83 -2.89 -13.38 -7.34
C LYS A 83 -3.39 -12.97 -8.73
N GLU A 84 -4.03 -11.81 -8.81
CA GLU A 84 -4.56 -11.25 -10.05
C GLU A 84 -3.42 -10.90 -11.02
N VAL A 85 -2.36 -10.25 -10.53
CA VAL A 85 -1.17 -9.92 -11.34
C VAL A 85 -0.52 -11.18 -11.94
N LEU A 86 -0.40 -12.25 -11.16
CA LEU A 86 0.14 -13.53 -11.65
C LEU A 86 -0.77 -14.17 -12.69
N SER A 87 -2.08 -14.20 -12.44
CA SER A 87 -3.08 -14.73 -13.38
C SER A 87 -3.05 -14.02 -14.73
N GLN A 88 -2.91 -12.69 -14.71
CA GLN A 88 -2.81 -11.87 -15.91
C GLN A 88 -1.56 -12.19 -16.74
N GLU A 89 -0.40 -12.37 -16.10
CA GLU A 89 0.84 -12.72 -16.81
C GLU A 89 0.80 -14.14 -17.38
N ILE A 90 0.19 -15.10 -16.68
CA ILE A 90 -0.04 -16.46 -17.21
C ILE A 90 -0.90 -16.39 -18.47
N THR A 91 -2.06 -15.72 -18.36
CA THR A 91 -3.00 -15.58 -19.49
C THR A 91 -2.34 -14.88 -20.68
N ARG A 92 -1.53 -13.86 -20.41
CA ARG A 92 -0.81 -13.12 -21.45
C ARG A 92 0.22 -13.99 -22.18
N LEU A 93 1.01 -14.75 -21.42
CA LEU A 93 1.97 -15.70 -21.99
C LEU A 93 1.30 -16.78 -22.83
N GLU A 94 0.14 -17.29 -22.40
CA GLU A 94 -0.63 -18.27 -23.17
C GLU A 94 -1.15 -17.70 -24.50
N ARG A 95 -1.59 -16.43 -24.50
CA ARG A 95 -2.01 -15.75 -25.73
C ARG A 95 -0.85 -15.55 -26.69
N GLU A 96 0.29 -15.07 -26.20
CA GLU A 96 1.52 -14.87 -27.00
C GLU A 96 2.05 -16.19 -27.58
N ALA A 97 2.03 -17.28 -26.80
CA ALA A 97 2.44 -18.59 -27.29
C ALA A 97 1.47 -19.17 -28.33
N ARG A 98 0.18 -18.82 -28.24
CA ARG A 98 -0.84 -19.26 -29.21
C ARG A 98 -0.69 -18.53 -30.54
N THR A 99 -0.44 -17.22 -30.53
CA THR A 99 -0.22 -16.45 -31.76
C THR A 99 1.05 -16.90 -32.48
N ALA A 100 2.17 -17.07 -31.76
CA ALA A 100 3.44 -17.50 -32.35
C ALA A 100 3.38 -18.90 -33.00
N ARG A 101 2.49 -19.79 -32.52
CA ARG A 101 2.29 -21.11 -33.14
C ARG A 101 1.49 -21.08 -34.44
N ILE A 102 0.66 -20.06 -34.64
CA ILE A 102 -0.13 -19.88 -35.87
C ILE A 102 0.80 -19.39 -36.98
N ASP A 103 1.70 -18.46 -36.67
CA ASP A 103 2.64 -17.85 -37.63
C ASP A 103 3.69 -18.83 -38.19
N ILE A 104 3.96 -19.96 -37.51
CA ILE A 104 4.93 -20.99 -37.96
C ILE A 104 4.26 -22.03 -38.90
N LYS A 105 2.93 -22.09 -38.91
CA LYS A 105 2.16 -23.09 -39.70
C LYS A 105 1.55 -22.52 -40.99
N GLY A 106 1.66 -21.22 -41.23
CA GLY A 106 1.29 -20.55 -42.49
C GLY A 106 2.51 -20.34 -43.37
#